data_AF-A0A7C7P443-F1
#
_entry.id   AF-A0A7C7P443-F1
#
_cell.length_a   1.000
_cell.length_b   1.000
_cell.length_c   1.000
_cell.angle_alpha   90.00
_cell.angle_beta   90.00
_cell.angle_gamma   90.00
#
_symmetry.space_group_name_H-M   'P 1'
#
loop_
_entity.id
_entity.type
_entity.pdbx_description
1 polymer ?
#
loop_
_entity_poly.entity_id
_entity_poly.type
_entity_poly.pdbx_seq_one_letter_code
_entity_poly.pdbx_strand_id
1 'polypeptide(L)'
;MTSILEEKYQNLFDIDANLNRLVKKIELLNYINPLNIESEKKQFYSSKYNYEPQFKYPKIRFNGYKLHRLFFSQRLERIKDESIRELYKDIIYEYSGLIECIETIGQGRKFYFNSLKSFGTPTERDIENAKFILRFDDSDFEEDLLPLYNVDDTIAYFEDYRKRYDFDFTIKKSTNISAAAMVQNNTKTLLLRRNYKFSKNQLAVLANHEIGVHMVTTFNGLSQPLKVFSNGFPNNVETQEGLAVYSEYMSGNLTITRLKELAYRVIAADSLAKGYSFSDTFDLLYNQYKLNRDKAFIVTLRVHRGGGFTKDHLYLTGLKKVYDYAKSGEDLNVLLTGKVTLEYKDVILKMQELGLAIPSIHYTDAYLSNDNQNKNFDFILNSLK
;
A
#
# COMPACT_ATOMS: atom_id res chain seq x y z
N MET A 1 27.28 -18.80 10.36
CA MET A 1 26.83 -18.88 8.94
C MET A 1 26.84 -17.50 8.29
N THR A 2 26.32 -16.46 8.95
CA THR A 2 26.32 -15.07 8.45
C THR A 2 27.71 -14.52 8.12
N SER A 3 28.72 -14.75 8.96
CA SER A 3 30.09 -14.24 8.74
C SER A 3 30.76 -14.77 7.45
N ILE A 4 30.54 -16.04 7.11
CA ILE A 4 31.10 -16.67 5.89
C ILE A 4 30.41 -16.12 4.64
N LEU A 5 29.10 -15.86 4.72
CA LEU A 5 28.33 -15.24 3.63
C LEU A 5 28.72 -13.78 3.43
N GLU A 6 28.90 -13.03 4.52
CA GLU A 6 29.38 -11.64 4.49
C GLU A 6 30.77 -11.55 3.86
N GLU A 7 31.69 -12.47 4.16
CA GLU A 7 33.01 -12.51 3.48
C GLU A 7 32.87 -12.82 1.98
N LYS A 8 32.05 -13.81 1.61
CA LYS A 8 31.87 -14.23 0.21
C LYS A 8 31.17 -13.15 -0.64
N TYR A 9 30.22 -12.43 -0.06
CA TYR A 9 29.36 -11.44 -0.72
C TYR A 9 29.57 -10.02 -0.18
N GLN A 10 30.77 -9.71 0.34
CA GLN A 10 31.07 -8.45 1.04
C GLN A 10 30.55 -7.20 0.33
N ASN A 11 30.83 -7.07 -0.97
CA ASN A 11 30.38 -5.91 -1.74
C ASN A 11 28.85 -5.74 -1.77
N LEU A 12 28.09 -6.83 -1.78
CA LEU A 12 26.63 -6.79 -1.75
C LEU A 12 26.13 -6.27 -0.40
N PHE A 13 26.66 -6.81 0.70
CA PHE A 13 26.31 -6.37 2.06
C PHE A 13 26.69 -4.91 2.31
N ASP A 14 27.85 -4.47 1.81
CA ASP A 14 28.28 -3.08 1.92
C ASP A 14 27.32 -2.13 1.17
N ILE A 15 26.93 -2.49 -0.07
CA ILE A 15 25.98 -1.71 -0.87
C ILE A 15 24.60 -1.69 -0.21
N ASP A 16 24.11 -2.84 0.25
CA ASP A 16 22.83 -2.96 0.96
C ASP A 16 22.78 -2.09 2.23
N ALA A 17 23.83 -2.15 3.05
CA ALA A 17 23.96 -1.33 4.25
C ALA A 17 24.04 0.17 3.93
N ASN A 18 24.67 0.56 2.81
CA ASN A 18 24.67 1.93 2.31
C ASN A 18 23.25 2.37 1.93
N LEU A 19 22.55 1.58 1.11
CA LEU A 19 21.20 1.88 0.65
C LEU A 19 20.21 2.00 1.82
N ASN A 20 20.25 1.06 2.77
CA ASN A 20 19.43 1.11 3.99
C ASN A 20 19.58 2.44 4.75
N ARG A 21 20.79 2.99 4.85
CA ARG A 21 21.01 4.29 5.51
C ARG A 21 20.39 5.46 4.74
N LEU A 22 20.32 5.38 3.41
CA LEU A 22 19.72 6.41 2.56
C LEU A 22 18.20 6.36 2.59
N VAL A 23 17.62 5.16 2.54
CA VAL A 23 16.17 4.91 2.43
C VAL A 23 15.38 5.38 3.65
N LYS A 24 15.93 5.29 4.87
CA LYS A 24 15.24 5.67 6.12
C LYS A 24 14.63 7.08 6.14
N LYS A 25 15.07 7.97 5.24
CA LYS A 25 14.56 9.36 5.14
C LYS A 25 13.45 9.53 4.10
N ILE A 26 13.17 8.50 3.30
CA ILE A 26 12.31 8.51 2.13
C ILE A 26 11.03 7.74 2.47
N GLU A 27 10.05 8.45 3.01
CA GLU A 27 8.74 7.91 3.36
C GLU A 27 7.67 8.86 2.83
N LEU A 28 7.13 8.55 1.64
CA LEU A 28 6.21 9.42 0.91
C LEU A 28 4.95 9.75 1.74
N LEU A 29 4.43 8.77 2.48
CA LEU A 29 3.20 8.92 3.25
C LEU A 29 3.32 9.96 4.38
N ASN A 30 4.55 10.25 4.85
CA ASN A 30 4.81 11.29 5.84
C ASN A 30 4.64 12.71 5.29
N TYR A 31 4.68 12.89 3.96
CA TYR A 31 4.66 14.20 3.31
C TYR A 31 3.41 14.44 2.46
N ILE A 32 2.73 13.38 2.01
CA ILE A 32 1.62 13.51 1.04
C ILE A 32 0.27 13.81 1.69
N ASN A 33 0.11 13.62 3.00
CA ASN A 33 -1.17 13.89 3.69
C ASN A 33 -1.33 15.40 3.94
N PRO A 34 -2.39 16.05 3.41
CA PRO A 34 -2.61 17.46 3.68
C PRO A 34 -2.86 17.76 5.16
N LEU A 35 -2.42 18.95 5.61
CA LEU A 35 -2.55 19.44 6.98
C LEU A 35 -3.91 20.10 7.26
N ASN A 36 -4.66 20.46 6.22
CA ASN A 36 -5.90 21.24 6.29
C ASN A 36 -7.15 20.50 5.77
N ILE A 37 -7.14 19.16 5.71
CA ILE A 37 -8.22 18.34 5.11
C ILE A 37 -9.61 18.75 5.60
N GLU A 38 -9.83 18.84 6.92
CA GLU A 38 -11.15 19.14 7.50
C GLU A 38 -11.62 20.56 7.20
N SER A 39 -10.70 21.52 7.08
CA SER A 39 -11.02 22.90 6.69
C SER A 39 -11.46 22.97 5.23
N GLU A 40 -10.66 22.37 4.33
CA GLU A 40 -10.94 22.31 2.90
C GLU A 40 -12.25 21.56 2.61
N LYS A 41 -12.51 20.48 3.35
CA LYS A 41 -13.76 19.73 3.25
C LYS A 41 -14.99 20.59 3.58
N LYS A 42 -14.94 21.35 4.69
CA LYS A 42 -16.03 22.26 5.07
C LYS A 42 -16.26 23.32 4.00
N GLN A 43 -15.18 23.91 3.49
CA GLN A 43 -15.25 24.92 2.43
C GLN A 43 -15.86 24.35 1.14
N PHE A 44 -15.39 23.20 0.69
CA PHE A 44 -15.90 22.48 -0.47
C PHE A 44 -17.40 22.16 -0.38
N TYR A 45 -17.88 21.78 0.82
CA TYR A 45 -19.31 21.54 1.03
C TYR A 45 -20.12 22.83 1.06
N SER A 46 -19.60 23.88 1.69
CA SER A 46 -20.28 25.18 1.74
C SER A 46 -20.42 25.86 0.38
N SER A 47 -19.47 25.61 -0.53
CA SER A 47 -19.50 26.10 -1.91
C SER A 47 -20.36 25.24 -2.84
N LYS A 48 -21.12 24.28 -2.30
CA LYS A 48 -21.93 23.32 -3.08
C LYS A 48 -21.08 22.59 -4.13
N TYR A 49 -19.88 22.16 -3.73
CA TYR A 49 -18.94 21.39 -4.55
C TYR A 49 -18.32 22.16 -5.72
N ASN A 50 -18.50 23.48 -5.81
CA ASN A 50 -17.88 24.34 -6.82
C ASN A 50 -16.68 25.10 -6.24
N TYR A 51 -15.67 24.35 -5.80
CA TYR A 51 -14.45 24.89 -5.20
C TYR A 51 -13.33 23.88 -5.36
N GLU A 52 -12.14 24.33 -5.74
CA GLU A 52 -10.96 23.47 -5.79
C GLU A 52 -10.19 23.57 -4.46
N PRO A 53 -10.16 22.49 -3.64
CA PRO A 53 -9.43 22.46 -2.38
C PRO A 53 -7.97 22.90 -2.51
N GLN A 54 -7.52 23.78 -1.61
CA GLN A 54 -6.14 24.28 -1.56
C GLN A 54 -5.36 23.58 -0.45
N PHE A 55 -4.89 22.37 -0.73
CA PHE A 55 -4.18 21.54 0.24
C PHE A 55 -2.79 22.06 0.61
N LYS A 56 -2.48 22.04 1.92
CA LYS A 56 -1.18 22.40 2.49
C LYS A 56 -0.45 21.14 2.96
N TYR A 57 0.83 21.01 2.67
CA TYR A 57 1.61 19.79 2.94
C TYR A 57 2.72 20.01 3.97
N PRO A 58 3.13 18.96 4.71
CA PRO A 58 4.32 18.96 5.54
C PRO A 58 5.58 19.41 4.80
N LYS A 59 6.49 20.08 5.51
CA LYS A 59 7.81 20.46 4.97
C LYS A 59 8.71 19.24 4.82
N ILE A 60 9.37 19.14 3.67
CA ILE A 60 10.38 18.12 3.37
C ILE A 60 11.60 18.33 4.25
N ARG A 61 12.15 17.24 4.81
CA ARG A 61 13.26 17.27 5.79
C ARG A 61 14.55 16.63 5.29
N PHE A 62 14.74 16.55 3.97
CA PHE A 62 15.95 16.05 3.34
C PHE A 62 16.32 16.86 2.09
N ASN A 63 17.52 16.64 1.55
CA ASN A 63 17.99 17.24 0.31
C ASN A 63 18.01 16.14 -0.77
N GLY A 64 17.10 16.19 -1.76
CA GLY A 64 16.95 15.14 -2.76
C GLY A 64 18.15 15.05 -3.69
N TYR A 65 18.68 16.18 -4.17
CA TYR A 65 19.91 16.21 -5.00
C TYR A 65 21.08 15.45 -4.34
N LYS A 66 21.32 15.66 -3.04
CA LYS A 66 22.34 14.93 -2.29
C LYS A 66 22.03 13.44 -2.21
N LEU A 67 20.77 13.05 -2.01
CA LEU A 67 20.37 11.65 -1.98
C LEU A 67 20.54 10.98 -3.35
N HIS A 68 20.10 11.60 -4.44
CA HIS A 68 20.32 11.08 -5.80
C HIS A 68 21.79 10.77 -6.05
N ARG A 69 22.68 11.74 -5.77
CA ARG A 69 24.12 11.52 -5.93
C ARG A 69 24.63 10.33 -5.12
N LEU A 70 24.12 10.13 -3.90
CA LEU A 70 24.52 9.00 -3.05
C LEU A 70 23.99 7.66 -3.57
N PHE A 71 22.76 7.61 -4.06
CA PHE A 71 22.19 6.40 -4.69
C PHE A 71 22.95 6.01 -5.96
N PHE A 72 23.15 6.95 -6.89
CA PHE A 72 23.84 6.66 -8.14
C PHE A 72 25.36 6.48 -8.00
N SER A 73 25.94 6.74 -6.82
CA SER A 73 27.35 6.45 -6.55
C SER A 73 27.62 5.01 -6.07
N GLN A 74 26.58 4.19 -5.87
CA GLN A 74 26.77 2.79 -5.49
C GLN A 74 27.43 2.01 -6.63
N ARG A 75 28.49 1.26 -6.29
CA ARG A 75 29.31 0.48 -7.25
C ARG A 75 28.69 -0.89 -7.55
N LEU A 76 27.54 -0.89 -8.22
CA LEU A 76 26.76 -2.10 -8.50
C LEU A 76 27.52 -3.14 -9.34
N GLU A 77 28.51 -2.72 -10.14
CA GLU A 77 29.38 -3.61 -10.91
C GLU A 77 30.15 -4.62 -10.04
N ARG A 78 30.23 -4.37 -8.72
CA ARG A 78 30.85 -5.28 -7.74
C ARG A 78 29.94 -6.41 -7.27
N ILE A 79 28.64 -6.33 -7.56
CA ILE A 79 27.70 -7.42 -7.32
C ILE A 79 27.90 -8.43 -8.47
N LYS A 80 28.44 -9.61 -8.13
CA LYS A 80 28.82 -10.63 -9.12
C LYS A 80 27.61 -11.26 -9.81
N ASP A 81 26.52 -11.46 -9.07
CA ASP A 81 25.31 -12.06 -9.61
C ASP A 81 24.51 -11.03 -10.40
N GLU A 82 24.25 -11.32 -11.67
CA GLU A 82 23.58 -10.39 -12.57
C GLU A 82 22.13 -10.08 -12.16
N SER A 83 21.34 -11.10 -11.80
CA SER A 83 19.94 -10.89 -11.38
C SER A 83 19.83 -10.07 -10.09
N ILE A 84 20.71 -10.31 -9.12
CA ILE A 84 20.75 -9.50 -7.88
C ILE A 84 21.25 -8.09 -8.18
N ARG A 85 22.22 -7.93 -9.08
CA ARG A 85 22.71 -6.61 -9.50
C ARG A 85 21.60 -5.77 -10.16
N GLU A 86 20.82 -6.37 -11.05
CA GLU A 86 19.69 -5.67 -11.68
C GLU A 86 18.61 -5.30 -10.66
N LEU A 87 18.26 -6.18 -9.70
CA LEU A 87 17.37 -5.83 -8.59
C LEU A 87 17.86 -4.57 -7.85
N TYR A 88 19.14 -4.51 -7.47
CA TYR A 88 19.70 -3.34 -6.77
C TYR A 88 19.74 -2.07 -7.62
N LYS A 89 19.93 -2.21 -8.92
CA LYS A 89 19.83 -1.10 -9.88
C LYS A 89 18.39 -0.56 -9.92
N ASP A 90 17.41 -1.43 -10.03
CA ASP A 90 15.99 -1.04 -10.04
C ASP A 90 15.57 -0.41 -8.72
N ILE A 91 16.10 -0.88 -7.59
CA ILE A 91 15.89 -0.26 -6.27
C ILE A 91 16.41 1.18 -6.24
N ILE A 92 17.59 1.44 -6.80
CA ILE A 92 18.14 2.80 -6.90
C ILE A 92 17.22 3.69 -7.74
N TYR A 93 16.71 3.20 -8.86
CA TYR A 93 15.77 3.95 -9.70
C TYR A 93 14.42 4.20 -9.00
N GLU A 94 13.89 3.21 -8.28
CA GLU A 94 12.66 3.31 -7.48
C GLU A 94 12.78 4.44 -6.44
N TYR A 95 13.80 4.38 -5.58
CA TYR A 95 13.98 5.42 -4.56
C TYR A 95 14.31 6.79 -5.15
N SER A 96 14.99 6.83 -6.30
CA SER A 96 15.17 8.08 -7.04
C SER A 96 13.82 8.66 -7.48
N GLY A 97 12.92 7.85 -8.05
CA GLY A 97 11.57 8.29 -8.42
C GLY A 97 10.74 8.76 -7.22
N LEU A 98 10.85 8.08 -6.08
CA LEU A 98 10.18 8.47 -4.84
C LEU A 98 10.71 9.81 -4.29
N ILE A 99 12.01 10.09 -4.41
CA ILE A 99 12.58 11.39 -4.06
C ILE A 99 11.97 12.49 -4.94
N GLU A 100 11.93 12.29 -6.26
CA GLU A 100 11.32 13.23 -7.22
C GLU A 100 9.84 13.47 -6.89
N CYS A 101 9.09 12.42 -6.57
CA CYS A 101 7.71 12.51 -6.09
C CYS A 101 7.61 13.41 -4.85
N ILE A 102 8.41 13.15 -3.81
CA ILE A 102 8.34 13.90 -2.55
C ILE A 102 8.70 15.37 -2.77
N GLU A 103 9.76 15.67 -3.53
CA GLU A 103 10.20 17.04 -3.81
C GLU A 103 9.17 17.87 -4.57
N THR A 104 8.27 17.21 -5.31
CA THR A 104 7.26 17.86 -6.14
C THR A 104 5.87 17.93 -5.51
N ILE A 105 5.66 17.39 -4.31
CA ILE A 105 4.37 17.47 -3.57
C ILE A 105 3.85 18.91 -3.53
N GLY A 106 2.59 19.09 -3.95
CA GLY A 106 1.92 20.38 -3.99
C GLY A 106 2.29 21.25 -5.20
N GLN A 107 3.12 20.77 -6.13
CA GLN A 107 3.51 21.49 -7.35
C GLN A 107 2.68 21.09 -8.59
N GLY A 108 1.44 20.61 -8.37
CA GLY A 108 0.49 20.26 -9.44
C GLY A 108 1.03 19.21 -10.41
N ARG A 109 1.07 19.54 -11.71
CA ARG A 109 1.48 18.61 -12.79
C ARG A 109 2.86 17.97 -12.58
N LYS A 110 3.81 18.66 -11.94
CA LYS A 110 5.13 18.08 -11.64
C LYS A 110 5.01 16.86 -10.73
N PHE A 111 4.21 16.96 -9.67
CA PHE A 111 3.92 15.81 -8.80
C PHE A 111 3.23 14.70 -9.57
N TYR A 112 2.20 15.05 -10.34
CA TYR A 112 1.40 14.08 -11.09
C TYR A 112 2.26 13.21 -12.03
N PHE A 113 3.16 13.81 -12.81
CA PHE A 113 4.04 13.03 -13.70
C PHE A 113 5.01 12.12 -12.94
N ASN A 114 5.53 12.56 -11.79
CA ASN A 114 6.35 11.72 -10.94
C ASN A 114 5.53 10.58 -10.32
N SER A 115 4.29 10.85 -9.87
CA SER A 115 3.37 9.82 -9.39
C SER A 115 3.06 8.81 -10.48
N LEU A 116 2.81 9.23 -11.72
CA LEU A 116 2.60 8.33 -12.85
C LEU A 116 3.82 7.44 -13.10
N LYS A 117 5.02 8.00 -13.04
CA LYS A 117 6.26 7.25 -13.22
C LYS A 117 6.46 6.18 -12.14
N SER A 118 6.12 6.48 -10.88
CA SER A 118 6.31 5.56 -9.75
C SER A 118 5.16 4.59 -9.52
N PHE A 119 3.92 4.96 -9.86
CA PHE A 119 2.73 4.17 -9.51
C PHE A 119 1.89 3.77 -10.71
N GLY A 120 2.16 4.31 -11.90
CA GLY A 120 1.36 4.06 -13.11
C GLY A 120 0.00 4.74 -13.09
N THR A 121 -0.87 4.28 -13.98
CA THR A 121 -2.26 4.71 -14.15
C THR A 121 -3.11 3.47 -14.45
N PRO A 122 -4.41 3.45 -14.10
CA PRO A 122 -5.30 2.39 -14.53
C PRO A 122 -5.26 2.16 -16.05
N THR A 123 -5.23 0.90 -16.44
CA THR A 123 -5.44 0.46 -17.82
C THR A 123 -6.94 0.39 -18.15
N GLU A 124 -7.29 0.25 -19.43
CA GLU A 124 -8.68 0.02 -19.85
C GLU A 124 -9.29 -1.22 -19.18
N ARG A 125 -8.51 -2.29 -19.03
CA ARG A 125 -8.92 -3.52 -18.33
C ARG A 125 -9.24 -3.26 -16.86
N ASP A 126 -8.45 -2.44 -16.17
CA ASP A 126 -8.69 -2.08 -14.77
C ASP A 126 -10.00 -1.29 -14.62
N ILE A 127 -10.27 -0.39 -15.56
CA ILE A 127 -11.51 0.40 -15.60
C ILE A 127 -12.72 -0.50 -15.88
N GLU A 128 -12.59 -1.47 -16.79
CA GLU A 128 -13.65 -2.45 -17.05
C GLU A 128 -13.93 -3.32 -15.83
N ASN A 129 -12.89 -3.81 -15.14
CA ASN A 129 -12.99 -4.57 -13.91
C ASN A 129 -13.68 -3.76 -12.79
N ALA A 130 -13.30 -2.50 -12.63
CA ALA A 130 -13.95 -1.60 -11.67
C ALA A 130 -15.44 -1.40 -12.00
N LYS A 131 -15.77 -1.11 -13.27
CA LYS A 131 -17.17 -0.97 -13.71
C LYS A 131 -17.98 -2.24 -13.53
N PHE A 132 -17.37 -3.41 -13.75
CA PHE A 132 -18.01 -4.70 -13.52
C PHE A 132 -18.38 -4.88 -12.04
N ILE A 133 -17.45 -4.62 -11.12
CA ILE A 133 -17.68 -4.69 -9.67
C ILE A 133 -18.82 -3.74 -9.25
N LEU A 134 -18.85 -2.53 -9.81
CA LEU A 134 -19.86 -1.53 -9.45
C LEU A 134 -21.30 -1.89 -9.86
N ARG A 135 -21.50 -2.92 -10.69
CA ARG A 135 -22.83 -3.43 -11.07
C ARG A 135 -23.47 -4.33 -10.02
N PHE A 136 -22.70 -4.81 -9.05
CA PHE A 136 -23.22 -5.66 -7.99
C PHE A 136 -23.95 -4.80 -6.95
N ASP A 137 -25.10 -5.31 -6.51
CA ASP A 137 -25.87 -4.71 -5.43
C ASP A 137 -25.07 -4.73 -4.14
N ASP A 138 -25.31 -3.71 -3.31
CA ASP A 138 -24.75 -3.72 -1.96
C ASP A 138 -25.34 -4.91 -1.19
N SER A 139 -24.54 -5.53 -0.33
CA SER A 139 -25.04 -6.58 0.56
C SER A 139 -26.13 -6.03 1.46
N ASP A 140 -27.04 -6.92 1.89
CA ASP A 140 -28.07 -6.58 2.87
C ASP A 140 -27.45 -5.97 4.14
N PHE A 141 -28.28 -5.26 4.90
CA PHE A 141 -27.85 -4.67 6.16
C PHE A 141 -27.30 -5.74 7.11
N GLU A 142 -26.03 -5.60 7.48
CA GLU A 142 -25.37 -6.44 8.47
C GLU A 142 -25.03 -5.62 9.72
N GLU A 143 -25.41 -6.13 10.90
CA GLU A 143 -25.16 -5.46 12.18
C GLU A 143 -23.65 -5.23 12.42
N ASP A 144 -22.80 -6.14 11.94
CA ASP A 144 -21.34 -6.06 12.03
C ASP A 144 -20.73 -4.90 11.21
N LEU A 145 -21.52 -4.24 10.35
CA LEU A 145 -21.14 -3.04 9.60
C LEU A 145 -21.48 -1.73 10.33
N LEU A 146 -22.17 -1.78 11.47
CA LEU A 146 -22.47 -0.59 12.27
C LEU A 146 -21.21 -0.02 12.93
N PRO A 147 -20.94 1.30 12.82
CA PRO A 147 -19.74 1.92 13.38
C PRO A 147 -19.91 2.19 14.89
N LEU A 148 -19.79 1.14 15.69
CA LEU A 148 -20.05 1.15 17.14
C LEU A 148 -18.78 1.32 17.99
N TYR A 149 -17.60 0.98 17.45
CA TYR A 149 -16.34 0.93 18.19
C TYR A 149 -15.56 2.22 18.05
N ASN A 150 -14.98 2.71 19.14
CA ASN A 150 -14.08 3.85 19.13
C ASN A 150 -12.61 3.38 19.02
N VAL A 151 -11.68 4.34 18.97
CA VAL A 151 -10.25 4.05 18.81
C VAL A 151 -9.64 3.24 19.97
N ASP A 152 -10.14 3.39 21.20
CA ASP A 152 -9.65 2.64 22.35
C ASP A 152 -10.13 1.18 22.30
N ASP A 153 -11.37 0.94 21.86
CA ASP A 153 -11.86 -0.41 21.59
C ASP A 153 -11.04 -1.09 20.48
N THR A 154 -10.69 -0.33 19.43
CA THR A 154 -9.82 -0.80 18.34
C THR A 154 -8.42 -1.17 18.84
N ILE A 155 -7.83 -0.38 19.74
CA ILE A 155 -6.53 -0.69 20.34
C ILE A 155 -6.62 -2.03 21.09
N ALA A 156 -7.65 -2.21 21.93
CA ALA A 156 -7.83 -3.45 22.67
C ALA A 156 -7.97 -4.67 21.72
N TYR A 157 -8.75 -4.52 20.65
CA TYR A 157 -8.90 -5.56 19.63
C TYR A 157 -7.57 -5.90 18.93
N PHE A 158 -6.78 -4.88 18.56
CA PHE A 158 -5.47 -5.09 17.92
C PHE A 158 -4.40 -5.65 18.85
N GLU A 159 -4.39 -5.28 20.13
CA GLU A 159 -3.49 -5.90 21.12
C GLU A 159 -3.86 -7.36 21.37
N ASP A 160 -5.15 -7.74 21.27
CA ASP A 160 -5.54 -9.14 21.31
C ASP A 160 -5.11 -9.90 20.05
N TYR A 161 -5.39 -9.34 18.87
CA TYR A 161 -5.00 -9.91 17.58
C TYR A 161 -3.47 -10.11 17.47
N ARG A 162 -2.70 -9.17 18.01
CA ARG A 162 -1.23 -9.21 18.05
C ARG A 162 -0.68 -10.48 18.69
N LYS A 163 -1.37 -11.06 19.69
CA LYS A 163 -0.92 -12.26 20.42
C LYS A 163 -0.73 -13.49 19.51
N ARG A 164 -1.28 -13.46 18.29
CA ARG A 164 -1.11 -14.49 17.27
C ARG A 164 0.31 -14.53 16.69
N TYR A 165 1.09 -13.47 16.85
CA TYR A 165 2.43 -13.35 16.29
C TYR A 165 3.50 -13.15 17.36
N ASP A 166 4.68 -13.70 17.08
CA ASP A 166 5.89 -13.54 17.92
C ASP A 166 6.70 -12.30 17.52
N PHE A 167 6.01 -11.17 17.35
CA PHE A 167 6.65 -9.86 17.15
C PHE A 167 5.89 -8.75 17.85
N ASP A 168 6.60 -7.68 18.19
CA ASP A 168 6.05 -6.54 18.93
C ASP A 168 6.13 -5.24 18.13
N PHE A 169 5.02 -4.49 18.11
CA PHE A 169 4.88 -3.22 17.41
C PHE A 169 4.13 -2.21 18.27
N THR A 170 4.31 -0.92 17.99
CA THR A 170 3.65 0.15 18.75
C THR A 170 2.35 0.57 18.09
N ILE A 171 1.27 0.77 18.85
CA ILE A 171 0.03 1.39 18.35
C ILE A 171 -0.01 2.86 18.78
N LYS A 172 -0.29 3.78 17.85
CA LYS A 172 -0.42 5.23 18.15
C LYS A 172 -1.64 5.84 17.50
N LYS A 173 -2.27 6.80 18.19
CA LYS A 173 -3.37 7.60 17.63
C LYS A 173 -2.81 8.75 16.79
N SER A 174 -3.40 9.01 15.63
CA SER A 174 -3.02 10.09 14.71
C SER A 174 -4.25 10.86 14.20
N THR A 175 -4.06 12.15 13.93
CA THR A 175 -5.02 13.02 13.23
C THR A 175 -4.62 13.29 11.78
N ASN A 176 -3.41 12.91 11.38
CA ASN A 176 -2.78 13.32 10.11
C ASN A 176 -2.68 12.15 9.11
N ILE A 177 -3.63 11.22 9.17
CA ILE A 177 -3.76 10.12 8.21
C ILE A 177 -5.12 10.19 7.51
N SER A 178 -5.15 9.88 6.21
CA SER A 178 -6.38 9.84 5.42
C SER A 178 -7.13 8.51 5.56
N ALA A 179 -6.42 7.43 5.88
CA ALA A 179 -6.98 6.10 6.14
C ALA A 179 -7.42 5.95 7.60
N ALA A 180 -8.21 4.91 7.89
CA ALA A 180 -8.65 4.58 9.26
C ALA A 180 -7.49 4.01 10.11
N ALA A 181 -6.63 3.21 9.49
CA ALA A 181 -5.38 2.72 10.05
C ALA A 181 -4.25 2.78 8.98
N MET A 182 -2.99 2.70 9.41
CA MET A 182 -1.82 2.66 8.52
C MET A 182 -0.57 2.17 9.27
N VAL A 183 0.20 1.24 8.69
CA VAL A 183 1.53 0.87 9.19
C VAL A 183 2.61 1.85 8.74
N GLN A 184 3.49 2.23 9.68
CA GLN A 184 4.78 2.88 9.41
C GLN A 184 5.92 1.87 9.61
N ASN A 185 6.49 1.40 8.51
CA ASN A 185 7.50 0.33 8.51
C ASN A 185 8.74 0.71 9.33
N ASN A 186 9.30 1.90 9.09
CA ASN A 186 10.54 2.37 9.72
C ASN A 186 10.48 2.46 11.25
N THR A 187 9.29 2.72 11.80
CA THR A 187 9.05 2.88 13.24
C THR A 187 8.28 1.71 13.84
N LYS A 188 7.97 0.67 13.06
CA LYS A 188 7.16 -0.49 13.47
C LYS A 188 5.90 -0.04 14.22
N THR A 189 5.22 0.95 13.66
CA THR A 189 4.10 1.64 14.32
C THR A 189 2.82 1.48 13.52
N LEU A 190 1.76 1.01 14.15
CA LEU A 190 0.40 1.04 13.62
C LEU A 190 -0.28 2.34 14.05
N LEU A 191 -0.62 3.19 13.08
CA LEU A 191 -1.32 4.45 13.33
C LEU A 191 -2.83 4.24 13.19
N LEU A 192 -3.59 4.69 14.18
CA LEU A 192 -5.05 4.68 14.19
C LEU A 192 -5.62 6.10 14.13
N ARG A 193 -6.65 6.33 13.31
CA ARG A 193 -7.30 7.63 13.22
C ARG A 193 -8.09 7.91 14.51
N ARG A 194 -7.70 8.97 15.23
CA ARG A 194 -8.21 9.25 16.59
C ARG A 194 -9.73 9.40 16.69
N ASN A 195 -10.35 10.12 15.75
CA ASN A 195 -11.77 10.48 15.80
C ASN A 195 -12.60 9.66 14.79
N TYR A 196 -12.22 8.39 14.58
CA TYR A 196 -12.92 7.49 13.68
C TYR A 196 -13.75 6.48 14.50
N LYS A 197 -14.92 6.12 13.98
CA LYS A 197 -15.73 5.02 14.52
C LYS A 197 -15.61 3.83 13.58
N PHE A 198 -15.32 2.67 14.14
CA PHE A 198 -15.08 1.43 13.42
C PHE A 198 -16.28 0.50 13.59
N SER A 199 -16.58 -0.28 12.55
CA SER A 199 -17.48 -1.42 12.67
C SER A 199 -16.73 -2.69 13.05
N LYS A 200 -17.45 -3.72 13.51
CA LYS A 200 -16.84 -5.02 13.87
C LYS A 200 -16.13 -5.65 12.66
N ASN A 201 -16.77 -5.64 11.50
CA ASN A 201 -16.13 -6.10 10.25
C ASN A 201 -14.89 -5.26 9.91
N GLN A 202 -14.92 -3.93 10.06
CA GLN A 202 -13.75 -3.09 9.81
C GLN A 202 -12.58 -3.41 10.74
N LEU A 203 -12.83 -3.74 12.01
CA LEU A 203 -11.78 -4.19 12.93
C LEU A 203 -11.10 -5.48 12.41
N ALA A 204 -11.90 -6.44 11.97
CA ALA A 204 -11.40 -7.70 11.43
C ALA A 204 -10.65 -7.50 10.09
N VAL A 205 -11.19 -6.71 9.17
CA VAL A 205 -10.53 -6.31 7.91
C VAL A 205 -9.18 -5.68 8.19
N LEU A 206 -9.12 -4.66 9.06
CA LEU A 206 -7.89 -3.93 9.34
C LEU A 206 -6.86 -4.77 10.11
N ALA A 207 -7.30 -5.69 10.97
CA ALA A 207 -6.37 -6.58 11.67
C ALA A 207 -5.68 -7.54 10.69
N ASN A 208 -6.44 -8.18 9.79
CA ASN A 208 -5.86 -9.05 8.75
C ASN A 208 -4.97 -8.24 7.79
N HIS A 209 -5.42 -7.06 7.37
CA HIS A 209 -4.70 -6.21 6.41
C HIS A 209 -3.41 -5.60 7.00
N GLU A 210 -3.52 -4.85 8.08
CA GLU A 210 -2.41 -4.06 8.64
C GLU A 210 -1.49 -4.91 9.51
N ILE A 211 -2.02 -5.84 10.31
CA ILE A 211 -1.22 -6.70 11.18
C ILE A 211 -0.84 -7.99 10.44
N GLY A 212 -1.83 -8.69 9.91
CA GLY A 212 -1.65 -10.00 9.27
C GLY A 212 -0.85 -9.98 7.97
N VAL A 213 -0.71 -8.82 7.32
CA VAL A 213 0.16 -8.66 6.15
C VAL A 213 1.21 -7.59 6.38
N HIS A 214 0.84 -6.33 6.58
CA HIS A 214 1.86 -5.25 6.59
C HIS A 214 2.86 -5.36 7.74
N MET A 215 2.44 -5.74 8.96
CA MET A 215 3.38 -6.01 10.05
C MET A 215 4.14 -7.32 9.80
N VAL A 216 3.48 -8.40 9.40
CA VAL A 216 4.13 -9.69 9.05
C VAL A 216 5.29 -9.47 8.07
N THR A 217 5.05 -8.80 6.95
CA THR A 217 6.09 -8.53 5.94
C THR A 217 7.16 -7.55 6.44
N THR A 218 6.81 -6.62 7.35
CA THR A 218 7.79 -5.75 8.00
C THR A 218 8.76 -6.55 8.87
N PHE A 219 8.25 -7.44 9.73
CA PHE A 219 9.08 -8.24 10.64
C PHE A 219 9.87 -9.32 9.90
N ASN A 220 9.28 -9.98 8.90
CA ASN A 220 10.02 -10.88 8.02
C ASN A 220 11.18 -10.17 7.33
N GLY A 221 10.93 -8.99 6.74
CA GLY A 221 11.99 -8.21 6.08
C GLY A 221 13.11 -7.77 7.04
N LEU A 222 12.79 -7.48 8.31
CA LEU A 222 13.79 -7.11 9.32
C LEU A 222 14.69 -8.28 9.72
N SER A 223 14.14 -9.50 9.70
CA SER A 223 14.85 -10.75 10.00
C SER A 223 15.77 -11.21 8.86
N GLN A 224 15.67 -10.61 7.68
CA GLN A 224 16.52 -10.96 6.54
C GLN A 224 17.98 -10.51 6.75
N PRO A 225 18.96 -11.27 6.19
CA PRO A 225 20.37 -10.87 6.18
C PRO A 225 20.56 -9.52 5.49
N LEU A 226 19.95 -9.33 4.32
CA LEU A 226 19.99 -8.10 3.54
C LEU A 226 18.79 -7.20 3.88
N LYS A 227 19.06 -5.91 4.07
CA LYS A 227 18.08 -4.91 4.51
C LYS A 227 17.16 -4.44 3.39
N VAL A 228 17.49 -4.70 2.14
CA VAL A 228 16.62 -4.50 0.99
C VAL A 228 15.21 -5.07 1.18
N PHE A 229 15.07 -6.23 1.81
CA PHE A 229 13.77 -6.85 2.10
C PHE A 229 12.93 -6.04 3.10
N SER A 230 13.56 -5.33 4.03
CA SER A 230 12.86 -4.39 4.93
C SER A 230 12.62 -3.01 4.31
N ASN A 231 13.51 -2.59 3.40
CA ASN A 231 13.42 -1.30 2.72
C ASN A 231 12.25 -1.29 1.74
N GLY A 232 12.16 -2.34 0.91
CA GLY A 232 11.20 -2.42 -0.19
C GLY A 232 11.87 -2.75 -1.52
N PHE A 233 11.30 -3.70 -2.25
CA PHE A 233 11.64 -3.99 -3.63
C PHE A 233 10.96 -2.99 -4.56
N PRO A 234 11.41 -2.86 -5.82
CA PRO A 234 10.78 -1.97 -6.80
C PRO A 234 9.30 -2.33 -7.00
N ASN A 235 8.43 -1.32 -7.08
CA ASN A 235 6.98 -1.50 -7.25
C ASN A 235 6.28 -2.40 -6.22
N ASN A 236 6.85 -2.64 -5.03
CA ASN A 236 6.29 -3.57 -4.03
C ASN A 236 4.85 -3.26 -3.60
N VAL A 237 4.42 -2.00 -3.74
CA VAL A 237 3.10 -1.54 -3.31
C VAL A 237 1.98 -2.40 -3.89
N GLU A 238 2.01 -2.73 -5.18
CA GLU A 238 0.94 -3.51 -5.80
C GLU A 238 0.83 -4.91 -5.19
N THR A 239 1.96 -5.60 -5.02
CA THR A 239 1.99 -6.93 -4.39
C THR A 239 1.58 -6.87 -2.92
N GLN A 240 2.09 -5.89 -2.16
CA GLN A 240 1.79 -5.76 -0.73
C GLN A 240 0.33 -5.43 -0.46
N GLU A 241 -0.26 -4.50 -1.21
CA GLU A 241 -1.69 -4.18 -1.10
C GLU A 241 -2.55 -5.35 -1.60
N GLY A 242 -2.10 -6.05 -2.65
CA GLY A 242 -2.76 -7.25 -3.16
C GLY A 242 -2.83 -8.39 -2.13
N LEU A 243 -1.72 -8.68 -1.46
CA LEU A 243 -1.65 -9.64 -0.35
C LEU A 243 -2.60 -9.22 0.77
N ALA A 244 -2.57 -7.95 1.14
CA ALA A 244 -3.40 -7.43 2.22
C ALA A 244 -4.90 -7.57 1.91
N VAL A 245 -5.36 -7.20 0.70
CA VAL A 245 -6.76 -7.38 0.31
C VAL A 245 -7.11 -8.86 0.12
N TYR A 246 -6.18 -9.69 -0.36
CA TYR A 246 -6.38 -11.15 -0.42
C TYR A 246 -6.53 -11.76 0.97
N SER A 247 -5.88 -11.21 2.01
CA SER A 247 -6.12 -11.62 3.40
C SER A 247 -7.51 -11.23 3.91
N GLU A 248 -8.04 -10.08 3.46
CA GLU A 248 -9.44 -9.71 3.73
C GLU A 248 -10.39 -10.76 3.13
N TYR A 249 -10.11 -11.23 1.90
CA TYR A 249 -10.87 -12.29 1.24
C TYR A 249 -10.75 -13.63 1.99
N MET A 250 -9.54 -14.13 2.21
CA MET A 250 -9.33 -15.46 2.81
C MET A 250 -9.87 -15.57 4.24
N SER A 251 -9.86 -14.48 5.00
CA SER A 251 -10.43 -14.44 6.36
C SER A 251 -11.96 -14.29 6.39
N GLY A 252 -12.62 -14.26 5.24
CA GLY A 252 -14.07 -14.07 5.13
C GLY A 252 -14.57 -12.67 5.47
N ASN A 253 -13.67 -11.67 5.55
CA ASN A 253 -14.00 -10.31 5.97
C ASN A 253 -14.16 -9.32 4.82
N LEU A 254 -13.78 -9.69 3.59
CA LEU A 254 -14.00 -8.88 2.40
C LEU A 254 -15.50 -8.71 2.14
N THR A 255 -15.94 -7.47 1.92
CA THR A 255 -17.35 -7.15 1.63
C THR A 255 -17.50 -6.59 0.22
N ILE A 256 -18.72 -6.64 -0.34
CA ILE A 256 -19.02 -6.01 -1.63
C ILE A 256 -18.82 -4.49 -1.54
N THR A 257 -19.20 -3.87 -0.42
CA THR A 257 -18.93 -2.45 -0.16
C THR A 257 -17.44 -2.13 -0.23
N ARG A 258 -16.59 -3.00 0.35
CA ARG A 258 -15.13 -2.84 0.31
C ARG A 258 -14.59 -2.99 -1.11
N LEU A 259 -15.04 -3.99 -1.86
CA LEU A 259 -14.63 -4.19 -3.25
C LEU A 259 -15.06 -3.02 -4.15
N LYS A 260 -16.28 -2.49 -3.96
CA LYS A 260 -16.76 -1.27 -4.64
C LYS A 260 -15.94 -0.04 -4.26
N GLU A 261 -15.47 0.08 -3.01
CA GLU A 261 -14.53 1.14 -2.62
C GLU A 261 -13.24 1.10 -3.44
N LEU A 262 -12.66 -0.09 -3.65
CA LEU A 262 -11.48 -0.26 -4.49
C LEU A 262 -11.79 0.06 -5.97
N ALA A 263 -12.96 -0.33 -6.47
CA ALA A 263 -13.40 0.03 -7.82
C ALA A 263 -13.55 1.55 -7.99
N TYR A 264 -14.16 2.27 -7.03
CA TYR A 264 -14.26 3.73 -7.08
C TYR A 264 -12.90 4.42 -7.09
N ARG A 265 -11.90 3.86 -6.38
CA ARG A 265 -10.53 4.37 -6.43
C ARG A 265 -9.90 4.26 -7.83
N VAL A 266 -10.17 3.16 -8.54
CA VAL A 266 -9.74 2.99 -9.94
C VAL A 266 -10.42 4.02 -10.84
N ILE A 267 -11.74 4.21 -10.72
CA ILE A 267 -12.49 5.21 -11.49
C ILE A 267 -11.98 6.64 -11.21
N ALA A 268 -11.69 6.95 -9.94
CA ALA A 268 -11.16 8.25 -9.56
C ALA A 268 -9.75 8.49 -10.14
N ALA A 269 -8.87 7.49 -10.10
CA ALA A 269 -7.54 7.57 -10.70
C ALA A 269 -7.61 7.74 -12.24
N ASP A 270 -8.54 7.06 -12.92
CA ASP A 270 -8.81 7.24 -14.35
C ASP A 270 -9.31 8.67 -14.66
N SER A 271 -10.21 9.21 -13.84
CA SER A 271 -10.69 10.60 -14.03
C SER A 271 -9.54 11.63 -13.92
N LEU A 272 -8.64 11.44 -12.95
CA LEU A 272 -7.43 12.25 -12.81
C LEU A 272 -6.56 12.14 -14.06
N ALA A 273 -6.39 10.93 -14.60
CA ALA A 273 -5.62 10.71 -15.83
C ALA A 273 -6.21 11.41 -17.05
N LYS A 274 -7.54 11.57 -17.08
CA LYS A 274 -8.28 12.34 -18.10
C LYS A 274 -8.28 13.86 -17.86
N GLY A 275 -7.58 14.32 -16.82
CA GLY A 275 -7.41 15.75 -16.52
C GLY A 275 -8.56 16.38 -15.75
N TYR A 276 -9.38 15.57 -15.05
CA TYR A 276 -10.50 16.08 -14.24
C TYR A 276 -9.95 16.92 -13.07
N SER A 277 -10.67 17.98 -12.71
CA SER A 277 -10.42 18.73 -11.47
C SER A 277 -10.88 17.94 -10.23
N PHE A 278 -10.62 18.47 -9.02
CA PHE A 278 -11.13 17.84 -7.80
C PHE A 278 -12.66 17.80 -7.84
N SER A 279 -13.30 18.91 -8.22
CA SER A 279 -14.75 19.02 -8.29
C SER A 279 -15.33 18.06 -9.34
N ASP A 280 -14.69 17.91 -10.50
CA ASP A 280 -15.16 17.01 -11.56
C ASP A 280 -15.07 15.53 -11.16
N THR A 281 -13.96 15.12 -10.53
CA THR A 281 -13.83 13.75 -9.99
C THR A 281 -14.86 13.50 -8.89
N PHE A 282 -15.10 14.48 -8.02
CA PHE A 282 -16.13 14.39 -6.99
C PHE A 282 -17.54 14.25 -7.60
N ASP A 283 -17.87 15.07 -8.60
CA ASP A 283 -19.15 15.00 -9.32
C ASP A 283 -19.36 13.63 -9.97
N LEU A 284 -18.34 13.10 -10.65
CA LEU A 284 -18.35 11.77 -11.23
C LEU A 284 -18.76 10.72 -10.18
N LEU A 285 -18.09 10.69 -9.03
CA LEU A 285 -18.37 9.71 -7.98
C LEU A 285 -19.73 9.93 -7.31
N TYR A 286 -20.06 11.17 -6.96
CA TYR A 286 -21.27 11.50 -6.18
C TYR A 286 -22.53 11.52 -7.05
N ASN A 287 -22.52 12.26 -8.16
CA ASN A 287 -23.72 12.47 -8.96
C ASN A 287 -23.93 11.38 -10.02
N GLN A 288 -22.87 10.88 -10.66
CA GLN A 288 -23.02 9.86 -11.71
C GLN A 288 -23.04 8.45 -11.13
N TYR A 289 -22.09 8.13 -10.25
CA TYR A 289 -21.98 6.81 -9.62
C TYR A 289 -22.76 6.67 -8.30
N LYS A 290 -23.44 7.73 -7.84
CA LYS A 290 -24.29 7.75 -6.64
C LYS A 290 -23.58 7.32 -5.34
N LEU A 291 -22.26 7.47 -5.29
CA LEU A 291 -21.50 7.21 -4.07
C LEU A 291 -21.87 8.25 -3.01
N ASN A 292 -21.99 7.84 -1.75
CA ASN A 292 -22.25 8.76 -0.64
C ASN A 292 -21.26 9.95 -0.62
N ARG A 293 -21.77 11.16 -0.35
CA ARG A 293 -21.02 12.43 -0.34
C ARG A 293 -19.68 12.37 0.40
N ASP A 294 -19.67 11.82 1.61
CA ASP A 294 -18.46 11.78 2.44
C ASP A 294 -17.44 10.77 1.89
N LYS A 295 -17.92 9.61 1.38
CA LYS A 295 -17.06 8.62 0.71
C LYS A 295 -16.48 9.16 -0.61
N ALA A 296 -17.30 9.83 -1.42
CA ALA A 296 -16.87 10.47 -2.67
C ALA A 296 -15.75 11.48 -2.40
N PHE A 297 -15.92 12.36 -1.41
CA PHE A 297 -14.88 13.32 -1.03
C PHE A 297 -13.58 12.64 -0.61
N ILE A 298 -13.65 11.57 0.20
CA ILE A 298 -12.45 10.84 0.65
C ILE A 298 -11.72 10.20 -0.54
N VAL A 299 -12.44 9.56 -1.46
CA VAL A 299 -11.82 8.94 -2.65
C VAL A 299 -11.20 10.02 -3.54
N THR A 300 -11.92 11.12 -3.81
CA THR A 300 -11.37 12.27 -4.56
C THR A 300 -10.12 12.86 -3.90
N LEU A 301 -10.14 13.07 -2.59
CA LEU A 301 -8.99 13.53 -1.82
C LEU A 301 -7.78 12.60 -1.96
N ARG A 302 -8.00 11.29 -1.91
CA ARG A 302 -6.92 10.31 -1.98
C ARG A 302 -6.19 10.35 -3.32
N VAL A 303 -6.91 10.58 -4.42
CA VAL A 303 -6.32 10.69 -5.76
C VAL A 303 -5.81 12.08 -6.09
N HIS A 304 -6.40 13.16 -5.56
CA HIS A 304 -5.98 14.54 -5.88
C HIS A 304 -4.91 15.11 -4.95
N ARG A 305 -4.66 14.51 -3.78
CA ARG A 305 -3.57 14.93 -2.89
C ARG A 305 -2.20 14.84 -3.58
N GLY A 306 -1.26 15.65 -3.11
CA GLY A 306 0.06 15.84 -3.72
C GLY A 306 0.04 16.60 -5.05
N GLY A 307 -1.11 16.73 -5.72
CA GLY A 307 -1.23 17.22 -7.10
C GLY A 307 -1.67 16.14 -8.09
N GLY A 308 -2.00 14.93 -7.61
CA GLY A 308 -2.41 13.79 -8.42
C GLY A 308 -1.65 12.51 -8.04
N PHE A 309 -2.18 11.73 -7.10
CA PHE A 309 -1.57 10.52 -6.55
C PHE A 309 -2.30 9.26 -7.03
N THR A 310 -1.70 8.56 -7.97
CA THR A 310 -2.34 7.46 -8.70
C THR A 310 -2.25 6.10 -8.00
N LYS A 311 -1.49 5.95 -6.90
CA LYS A 311 -1.26 4.67 -6.17
C LYS A 311 -2.51 3.81 -5.96
N ASP A 312 -3.65 4.42 -5.71
CA ASP A 312 -4.82 3.73 -5.18
C ASP A 312 -5.49 2.73 -6.13
N HIS A 313 -5.19 2.75 -7.44
CA HIS A 313 -5.65 1.71 -8.36
C HIS A 313 -4.95 0.36 -8.14
N LEU A 314 -3.73 0.38 -7.58
CA LEU A 314 -2.90 -0.81 -7.35
C LEU A 314 -3.51 -1.81 -6.37
N TYR A 315 -4.50 -1.39 -5.56
CA TYR A 315 -5.21 -2.30 -4.65
C TYR A 315 -6.01 -3.36 -5.41
N LEU A 316 -6.75 -2.95 -6.46
CA LEU A 316 -7.60 -3.87 -7.21
C LEU A 316 -6.77 -4.75 -8.15
N THR A 317 -5.78 -4.15 -8.81
CA THR A 317 -4.87 -4.90 -9.70
C THR A 317 -4.00 -5.87 -8.90
N GLY A 318 -3.48 -5.43 -7.75
CA GLY A 318 -2.75 -6.27 -6.81
C GLY A 318 -3.58 -7.44 -6.29
N LEU A 319 -4.85 -7.20 -5.90
CA LEU A 319 -5.75 -8.28 -5.48
C LEU A 319 -5.90 -9.33 -6.59
N LYS A 320 -6.12 -8.91 -7.84
CA LYS A 320 -6.26 -9.84 -8.96
C LYS A 320 -4.98 -10.65 -9.20
N LYS A 321 -3.81 -9.98 -9.23
CA LYS A 321 -2.51 -10.65 -9.41
C LYS A 321 -2.26 -11.71 -8.33
N VAL A 322 -2.47 -11.37 -7.06
CA VAL A 322 -2.26 -12.29 -5.93
C VAL A 322 -3.28 -13.42 -5.93
N TYR A 323 -4.56 -13.12 -6.23
CA TYR A 323 -5.61 -14.14 -6.34
C TYR A 323 -5.29 -15.16 -7.44
N ASP A 324 -4.87 -14.71 -8.63
CA ASP A 324 -4.49 -15.60 -9.73
C ASP A 324 -3.30 -16.47 -9.38
N TYR A 325 -2.28 -15.86 -8.77
CA TYR A 325 -1.08 -16.56 -8.31
C TYR A 325 -1.44 -17.65 -7.29
N ALA A 326 -2.23 -17.34 -6.26
CA ALA A 326 -2.68 -18.31 -5.29
C ALA A 326 -3.54 -19.43 -5.93
N LYS A 327 -4.41 -19.07 -6.88
CA LYS A 327 -5.27 -20.03 -7.59
C LYS A 327 -4.47 -20.98 -8.49
N SER A 328 -3.31 -20.56 -9.00
CA SER A 328 -2.39 -21.46 -9.71
C SER A 328 -1.67 -22.48 -8.80
N GLY A 329 -1.94 -22.46 -7.48
CA GLY A 329 -1.32 -23.36 -6.51
C GLY A 329 0.10 -22.94 -6.12
N GLU A 330 0.48 -21.71 -6.43
CA GLU A 330 1.79 -21.17 -6.12
C GLU A 330 1.90 -20.76 -4.64
N ASP A 331 3.12 -20.84 -4.10
CA ASP A 331 3.38 -20.52 -2.70
C ASP A 331 3.43 -19.01 -2.45
N LEU A 332 2.49 -18.48 -1.66
CA LEU A 332 2.44 -17.08 -1.24
C LEU A 332 3.52 -16.73 -0.21
N ASN A 333 4.10 -17.71 0.46
CA ASN A 333 5.12 -17.51 1.50
C ASN A 333 6.33 -16.73 0.99
N VAL A 334 6.74 -16.96 -0.27
CA VAL A 334 7.84 -16.22 -0.90
C VAL A 334 7.57 -14.72 -0.94
N LEU A 335 6.31 -14.31 -1.08
CA LEU A 335 5.88 -12.91 -1.11
C LEU A 335 5.74 -12.30 0.29
N LEU A 336 5.78 -13.13 1.34
CA LEU A 336 5.80 -12.69 2.75
C LEU A 336 7.21 -12.45 3.29
N THR A 337 8.26 -12.77 2.53
CA THR A 337 9.68 -12.67 2.95
C THR A 337 10.14 -11.25 3.34
N GLY A 338 9.39 -10.24 2.92
CA GLY A 338 9.65 -8.83 3.22
C GLY A 338 8.68 -7.92 2.46
N LYS A 339 9.07 -6.66 2.28
CA LYS A 339 8.42 -5.70 1.36
C LYS A 339 8.81 -6.00 -0.08
N VAL A 340 8.45 -7.19 -0.55
CA VAL A 340 8.85 -7.73 -1.85
C VAL A 340 7.75 -7.59 -2.91
N THR A 341 8.08 -7.92 -4.15
CA THR A 341 7.20 -7.83 -5.32
C THR A 341 7.20 -9.16 -6.07
N LEU A 342 6.05 -9.56 -6.61
CA LEU A 342 5.87 -10.83 -7.32
C LEU A 342 6.83 -10.97 -8.52
N GLU A 343 7.12 -9.89 -9.22
CA GLU A 343 8.01 -9.85 -10.39
C GLU A 343 9.47 -10.25 -10.07
N TYR A 344 9.89 -10.20 -8.80
CA TYR A 344 11.21 -10.63 -8.35
C TYR A 344 11.20 -11.98 -7.61
N LYS A 345 10.10 -12.76 -7.67
CA LYS A 345 10.00 -14.08 -7.04
C LYS A 345 11.23 -14.96 -7.28
N ASP A 346 11.65 -15.11 -8.54
CA ASP A 346 12.76 -15.99 -8.89
C ASP A 346 14.09 -15.50 -8.32
N VAL A 347 14.27 -14.17 -8.23
CA VAL A 347 15.45 -13.57 -7.59
C VAL A 347 15.44 -13.84 -6.08
N ILE A 348 14.26 -13.77 -5.44
CA ILE A 348 14.11 -14.08 -4.01
C ILE A 348 14.47 -15.54 -3.73
N LEU A 349 13.92 -16.48 -4.51
CA LEU A 349 14.22 -17.91 -4.39
C LEU A 349 15.70 -18.19 -4.58
N LYS A 350 16.32 -17.59 -5.60
CA LYS A 350 17.77 -17.67 -5.81
C LYS A 350 18.57 -17.10 -4.64
N MET A 351 18.15 -15.98 -4.06
CA MET A 351 18.80 -15.42 -2.88
C MET A 351 18.66 -16.36 -1.67
N GLN A 352 17.55 -17.08 -1.53
CA GLN A 352 17.37 -18.10 -0.50
C GLN A 352 18.32 -19.31 -0.71
N GLU A 353 18.44 -19.80 -1.94
CA GLU A 353 19.39 -20.87 -2.28
C GLU A 353 20.85 -20.48 -1.99
N LEU A 354 21.19 -19.21 -2.22
CA LEU A 354 22.53 -18.66 -1.92
C LEU A 354 22.73 -18.32 -0.44
N GLY A 355 21.71 -18.45 0.42
CA GLY A 355 21.73 -18.05 1.83
C GLY A 355 21.74 -16.53 2.06
N LEU A 356 21.49 -15.73 1.02
CA LEU A 356 21.39 -14.27 1.05
C LEU A 356 20.01 -13.78 1.51
N ALA A 357 19.02 -14.67 1.53
CA ALA A 357 17.71 -14.50 2.11
C ALA A 357 17.32 -15.78 2.88
N ILE A 358 16.38 -15.66 3.81
CA ILE A 358 15.76 -16.79 4.50
C ILE A 358 14.26 -16.86 4.13
N PRO A 359 13.63 -18.05 4.21
CA PRO A 359 12.18 -18.17 4.16
C PRO A 359 11.49 -17.26 5.18
N SER A 360 10.21 -16.97 4.97
CA SER A 360 9.48 -16.16 5.94
C SER A 360 9.39 -16.89 7.30
N ILE A 361 9.52 -16.11 8.38
CA ILE A 361 9.45 -16.63 9.76
C ILE A 361 8.01 -16.54 10.25
N HIS A 362 7.35 -15.42 9.95
CA HIS A 362 5.98 -15.14 10.30
C HIS A 362 5.08 -15.32 9.08
N TYR A 363 3.92 -15.92 9.29
CA TYR A 363 2.95 -16.21 8.23
C TYR A 363 1.68 -15.39 8.45
N THR A 364 0.98 -15.09 7.36
CA THR A 364 -0.38 -14.57 7.44
C THR A 364 -1.31 -15.72 7.81
N ASP A 365 -1.86 -15.70 9.02
CA ASP A 365 -2.76 -16.73 9.55
C ASP A 365 -4.01 -16.92 8.69
N ALA A 366 -4.53 -15.84 8.11
CA ALA A 366 -5.64 -15.89 7.16
C ALA A 366 -5.36 -16.74 5.91
N TYR A 367 -4.12 -17.06 5.57
CA TYR A 367 -3.81 -17.91 4.41
C TYR A 367 -3.81 -19.40 4.71
N LEU A 368 -3.96 -19.80 5.99
CA LEU A 368 -3.95 -21.21 6.40
C LEU A 368 -5.24 -21.95 6.01
N SER A 369 -6.38 -21.26 6.06
CA SER A 369 -7.68 -21.74 5.61
C SER A 369 -8.41 -20.65 4.85
N ASN A 370 -9.17 -21.03 3.82
CA ASN A 370 -10.10 -20.10 3.17
C ASN A 370 -11.42 -20.12 3.93
N ASP A 371 -11.62 -19.12 4.78
CA ASP A 371 -12.82 -18.93 5.57
C ASP A 371 -13.92 -18.15 4.79
N ASN A 372 -13.65 -17.74 3.54
CA ASN A 372 -14.66 -17.14 2.68
C ASN A 372 -15.75 -18.15 2.30
N GLN A 373 -16.98 -17.87 2.72
CA GLN A 373 -18.15 -18.67 2.36
C GLN A 373 -18.99 -18.03 1.23
N ASN A 374 -18.66 -16.81 0.82
CA ASN A 374 -19.46 -16.06 -0.14
C ASN A 374 -19.02 -16.35 -1.59
N LYS A 375 -19.82 -17.18 -2.26
CA LYS A 375 -19.63 -17.59 -3.66
C LYS A 375 -19.64 -16.44 -4.67
N ASN A 376 -20.23 -15.29 -4.32
CA ASN A 376 -20.21 -14.12 -5.20
C ASN A 376 -18.80 -13.58 -5.36
N PHE A 377 -17.94 -13.63 -4.33
CA PHE A 377 -16.55 -13.18 -4.46
C PHE A 377 -15.75 -14.08 -5.38
N ASP A 378 -15.91 -15.40 -5.29
CA ASP A 378 -15.25 -16.33 -6.19
C ASP A 378 -15.66 -16.05 -7.64
N PHE A 379 -16.96 -15.86 -7.88
CA PHE A 379 -17.46 -15.48 -9.20
C PHE A 379 -16.85 -14.16 -9.68
N ILE A 380 -16.88 -13.11 -8.85
CA ILE A 380 -16.36 -11.78 -9.21
C ILE A 380 -14.87 -11.87 -9.54
N LEU A 381 -14.05 -12.41 -8.63
CA LEU A 381 -12.59 -12.47 -8.77
C LEU A 381 -12.17 -13.35 -9.95
N ASN A 382 -12.88 -14.45 -10.21
CA ASN A 382 -12.68 -15.27 -11.40
C ASN A 382 -13.09 -14.58 -12.70
N SER A 383 -14.03 -13.65 -12.65
CA SER A 383 -14.54 -12.92 -13.82
C SER A 383 -13.77 -11.63 -14.09
N LEU A 384 -12.91 -11.19 -13.17
CA LEU A 384 -12.06 -10.05 -13.43
C LEU A 384 -11.12 -10.39 -14.58
N LYS A 385 -11.10 -9.45 -15.53
CA LYS A 385 -10.07 -9.18 -16.54
C LYS A 385 -8.77 -9.82 -16.14
#